data_AF-A0A7R8V4P5-F1
#
_entry.id   AF-A0A7R8V4P5-F1
#
_cell.length_a   1.000
_cell.length_b   1.000
_cell.length_c   1.000
_cell.angle_alpha   90.00
_cell.angle_beta   90.00
_cell.angle_gamma   90.00
#
_symmetry.space_group_name_H-M   'P 1'
#
loop_
_entity.id
_entity.type
_entity.pdbx_description
1 polymer ?
#
loop_
_entity_poly.entity_id
_entity_poly.type
_entity_poly.pdbx_seq_one_letter_code
_entity_poly.pdbx_strand_id
1 'polypeptide(L)'
;MLPVRLPLFTLFVVAASALDLPSNFQKCDRNKSDFDKCLVDAVNKALVLLKDGNKEFGMSRLEPLHVKSMVIDTGSGSPINLRQTFKEVDVHDLISGSRVVRYRTDLNKHLIICDSKSDRIRVLGDYEMSGRILLLPIVGKGKTNITLVDTHIEHQLIGEPYEKNGVKYMKLREYKVDFKPKRVYMHFENLFNDKVLSEGMNRFIDENWEAVFSGLKEGYSKGFGSIFRDLSNRIFTKVPMDQIFLRNSIEGSK
;
A
#
# COMPACT_ATOMS: atom_id res chain seq x y z
N MET A 1 -39.92 -57.01 -5.96
CA MET A 1 -39.67 -55.66 -6.51
C MET A 1 -39.22 -54.77 -5.35
N LEU A 2 -37.96 -54.36 -5.31
CA LEU A 2 -37.37 -53.60 -4.19
C LEU A 2 -37.72 -52.10 -4.28
N PRO A 3 -37.92 -51.39 -3.16
CA PRO A 3 -38.17 -49.96 -3.16
C PRO A 3 -36.87 -49.18 -3.33
N VAL A 4 -36.83 -48.33 -4.36
CA VAL A 4 -35.74 -47.38 -4.61
C VAL A 4 -35.84 -46.25 -3.59
N ARG A 5 -34.89 -46.17 -2.64
CA ARG A 5 -34.76 -45.03 -1.72
C ARG A 5 -33.91 -43.95 -2.39
N LEU A 6 -34.54 -42.81 -2.72
CA LEU A 6 -33.87 -41.63 -3.26
C LEU A 6 -33.10 -40.92 -2.12
N PRO A 7 -31.79 -40.63 -2.25
CA PRO A 7 -31.05 -39.95 -1.20
C PRO A 7 -31.44 -38.46 -1.19
N LEU A 8 -31.91 -37.99 -0.04
CA LEU A 8 -32.22 -36.59 0.22
C LEU A 8 -30.90 -35.81 0.35
N PHE A 9 -30.47 -35.15 -0.73
CA PHE A 9 -29.33 -34.21 -0.68
C PHE A 9 -29.77 -32.92 0.03
N THR A 10 -29.46 -32.80 1.32
CA THR A 10 -29.57 -31.53 2.05
C THR A 10 -28.55 -30.53 1.49
N LEU A 11 -29.05 -29.53 0.78
CA LEU A 11 -28.27 -28.39 0.29
C LEU A 11 -27.87 -27.53 1.49
N PHE A 12 -26.62 -27.66 1.97
CA PHE A 12 -26.06 -26.72 2.93
C PHE A 12 -25.83 -25.39 2.22
N VAL A 13 -26.77 -24.45 2.39
CA VAL A 13 -26.55 -23.04 2.04
C VAL A 13 -25.55 -22.49 3.04
N VAL A 14 -24.26 -22.49 2.67
CA VAL A 14 -23.24 -21.76 3.41
C VAL A 14 -23.50 -20.27 3.19
N ALA A 15 -24.26 -19.66 4.10
CA ALA A 15 -24.38 -18.22 4.15
C ALA A 15 -22.99 -17.65 4.48
N ALA A 16 -22.30 -17.11 3.47
CA ALA A 16 -21.04 -16.43 3.67
C ALA A 16 -21.30 -15.17 4.51
N SER A 17 -21.01 -15.26 5.81
CA SER A 17 -21.14 -14.17 6.77
C SER A 17 -20.17 -13.04 6.40
N ALA A 18 -20.62 -11.79 6.50
CA ALA A 18 -19.74 -10.65 6.43
C ALA A 18 -18.71 -10.72 7.58
N LEU A 19 -17.48 -10.24 7.34
CA LEU A 19 -16.46 -10.22 8.37
C LEU A 19 -16.62 -8.95 9.20
N ASP A 20 -16.58 -9.10 10.53
CA ASP A 20 -16.57 -7.96 11.45
C ASP A 20 -15.15 -7.39 11.61
N LEU A 21 -15.05 -6.09 11.93
CA LEU A 21 -13.80 -5.55 12.45
C LEU A 21 -13.47 -6.21 13.81
N PRO A 22 -12.19 -6.57 14.06
CA PRO A 22 -11.75 -7.05 15.37
C PRO A 22 -12.18 -6.11 16.49
N SER A 23 -12.58 -6.67 17.64
CA SER A 23 -13.14 -5.90 18.75
C SER A 23 -12.17 -4.86 19.35
N ASN A 24 -10.86 -5.08 19.20
CA ASN A 24 -9.80 -4.17 19.62
C ASN A 24 -9.54 -3.04 18.61
N PHE A 25 -10.23 -3.00 17.46
CA PHE A 25 -10.13 -1.88 16.53
C PHE A 25 -11.04 -0.74 16.99
N GLN A 26 -10.48 0.45 17.06
CA GLN A 26 -11.27 1.65 17.30
C GLN A 26 -12.21 1.88 16.11
N LYS A 27 -13.48 2.13 16.41
CA LYS A 27 -14.51 2.41 15.41
C LYS A 27 -14.86 3.89 15.42
N CYS A 28 -15.20 4.43 14.25
CA CYS A 28 -15.51 5.86 14.08
C CYS A 28 -16.90 6.06 13.50
N ASP A 29 -17.70 6.90 14.16
CA ASP A 29 -19.06 7.24 13.73
C ASP A 29 -19.02 8.35 12.67
N ARG A 30 -19.49 8.02 11.46
CA ARG A 30 -19.48 8.92 10.30
C ARG A 30 -20.40 10.14 10.45
N ASN A 31 -21.30 10.12 11.44
CA ASN A 31 -22.21 11.23 11.72
C ASN A 31 -21.62 12.25 12.71
N LYS A 32 -20.47 11.97 13.33
CA LYS A 32 -19.82 12.89 14.27
C LYS A 32 -18.94 13.90 13.53
N SER A 33 -18.89 15.13 14.03
CA SER A 33 -18.09 16.22 13.44
C SER A 33 -16.58 15.98 13.50
N ASP A 34 -16.11 15.10 14.37
CA ASP A 34 -14.70 14.71 14.53
C ASP A 34 -14.36 13.40 13.80
N PHE A 35 -15.20 12.92 12.89
CA PHE A 35 -15.04 11.64 12.18
C PHE A 35 -13.63 11.44 11.58
N ASP A 36 -13.13 12.41 10.81
CA ASP A 36 -11.79 12.30 10.20
C ASP A 36 -10.67 12.28 11.26
N LYS A 37 -10.85 13.00 12.39
CA LYS A 37 -9.90 12.94 13.50
C LYS A 37 -9.93 11.57 14.19
N CYS A 38 -11.12 11.01 14.38
CA CYS A 38 -11.25 9.64 14.88
C CYS A 38 -10.54 8.63 13.95
N LEU A 39 -10.68 8.78 12.62
CA LEU A 39 -10.02 7.90 11.66
C LEU A 39 -8.50 7.96 11.74
N VAL A 40 -7.92 9.13 11.99
CA VAL A 40 -6.47 9.26 12.24
C VAL A 40 -6.05 8.35 13.41
N ASP A 41 -6.74 8.41 14.55
CA ASP A 41 -6.39 7.60 15.72
C ASP A 41 -6.67 6.11 15.50
N ALA A 42 -7.81 5.79 14.89
CA ALA A 42 -8.23 4.42 14.63
C ALA A 42 -7.26 3.70 13.69
N VAL A 43 -6.86 4.35 12.59
CA VAL A 43 -5.96 3.74 11.60
C VAL A 43 -4.56 3.58 12.16
N ASN A 44 -4.02 4.56 12.89
CA ASN A 44 -2.71 4.39 13.53
C ASN A 44 -2.69 3.20 14.49
N LYS A 45 -3.75 2.99 15.29
CA LYS A 45 -3.87 1.81 16.17
C LYS A 45 -4.01 0.52 15.36
N ALA A 46 -4.83 0.51 14.32
CA ALA A 46 -5.04 -0.65 13.46
C ALA A 46 -3.74 -1.08 12.76
N LEU A 47 -2.95 -0.13 12.24
CA LEU A 47 -1.67 -0.43 11.58
C LEU A 47 -0.71 -1.15 12.53
N VAL A 48 -0.61 -0.73 13.79
CA VAL A 48 0.21 -1.42 14.80
C VAL A 48 -0.28 -2.85 15.04
N LEU A 49 -1.59 -3.05 15.15
CA LEU A 49 -2.18 -4.38 15.35
C LEU A 49 -2.02 -5.30 14.13
N LEU A 50 -1.95 -4.73 12.93
CA LEU A 50 -1.82 -5.46 11.66
C LEU A 50 -0.36 -5.66 11.23
N LYS A 51 0.62 -5.07 11.93
CA LYS A 51 2.04 -5.06 11.55
C LYS A 51 2.58 -6.47 11.26
N ASP A 52 2.26 -7.42 12.12
CA ASP A 52 2.71 -8.82 11.99
C ASP A 52 1.83 -9.68 11.09
N GLY A 53 0.80 -9.08 10.47
CA GLY A 53 -0.21 -9.75 9.66
C GLY A 53 -1.48 -10.07 10.44
N ASN A 54 -2.50 -10.55 9.73
CA ASN A 54 -3.79 -10.92 10.31
C ASN A 54 -4.45 -12.00 9.45
N LYS A 55 -4.68 -13.18 10.04
CA LYS A 55 -5.23 -14.34 9.32
C LYS A 55 -6.69 -14.14 8.88
N GLU A 56 -7.51 -13.42 9.64
CA GLU A 56 -8.92 -13.17 9.32
C GLU A 56 -9.06 -12.34 8.04
N PHE A 57 -8.22 -11.32 7.90
CA PHE A 57 -8.12 -10.54 6.66
C PHE A 57 -7.30 -11.26 5.58
N GLY A 58 -6.60 -12.34 5.92
CA GLY A 58 -5.66 -13.03 5.03
C GLY A 58 -4.44 -12.17 4.71
N MET A 59 -4.02 -11.31 5.64
CA MET A 59 -2.83 -10.48 5.52
C MET A 59 -1.62 -11.23 6.05
N SER A 60 -0.58 -11.32 5.21
CA SER A 60 0.77 -11.63 5.69
C SER A 60 1.33 -10.47 6.49
N ARG A 61 2.52 -10.68 7.08
CA ARG A 61 3.29 -9.61 7.72
C ARG A 61 3.38 -8.38 6.83
N LEU A 62 3.15 -7.22 7.43
CA LEU A 62 3.20 -5.91 6.78
C LEU A 62 4.47 -5.14 7.13
N GLU A 63 5.24 -5.55 8.14
CA GLU A 63 6.57 -5.01 8.39
C GLU A 63 7.59 -6.08 8.87
N PRO A 64 8.69 -6.33 8.12
CA PRO A 64 8.90 -5.82 6.78
C PRO A 64 7.78 -6.28 5.83
N LEU A 65 7.36 -5.37 4.95
CA LEU A 65 6.47 -5.71 3.85
C LEU A 65 7.31 -6.36 2.77
N HIS A 66 7.10 -7.66 2.58
CA HIS A 66 7.80 -8.43 1.57
C HIS A 66 7.11 -8.34 0.20
N VAL A 67 7.85 -7.94 -0.82
CA VAL A 67 7.40 -7.75 -2.21
C VAL A 67 8.24 -8.63 -3.12
N LYS A 68 7.63 -9.68 -3.65
CA LYS A 68 8.33 -10.66 -4.50
C LYS A 68 8.94 -10.07 -5.76
N SER A 69 8.20 -9.18 -6.42
CA SER A 69 8.66 -8.53 -7.65
C SER A 69 7.95 -7.21 -7.86
N MET A 70 8.69 -6.21 -8.32
CA MET A 70 8.17 -4.91 -8.72
C MET A 70 8.98 -4.38 -9.90
N VAL A 71 8.30 -3.87 -10.93
CA VAL A 71 8.94 -3.26 -12.09
C VAL A 71 8.63 -1.77 -12.09
N ILE A 72 9.67 -0.98 -12.19
CA ILE A 72 9.62 0.48 -12.32
C ILE A 72 10.12 0.79 -13.73
N ASP A 73 9.26 1.41 -14.53
CA ASP A 73 9.58 1.82 -15.90
C ASP A 73 9.13 3.26 -16.08
N THR A 74 10.08 4.15 -16.32
CA THR A 74 9.81 5.58 -16.51
C THR A 74 9.40 5.93 -17.95
N GLY A 75 9.43 4.96 -18.87
CA GLY A 75 9.04 5.13 -20.26
C GLY A 75 9.99 6.02 -21.08
N SER A 76 9.67 6.20 -22.35
CA SER A 76 10.44 7.04 -23.28
C SER A 76 10.00 8.51 -23.20
N GLY A 77 10.96 9.43 -23.07
CA GLY A 77 10.71 10.89 -23.16
C GLY A 77 11.17 11.70 -21.94
N SER A 78 11.51 11.03 -20.83
CA SER A 78 12.13 11.68 -19.67
C SER A 78 13.67 11.70 -19.81
N PRO A 79 14.36 12.73 -19.28
CA PRO A 79 15.81 12.70 -19.08
C PRO A 79 16.27 11.47 -18.29
N ILE A 80 15.38 10.88 -17.48
CA ILE A 80 15.63 9.63 -16.77
C ILE A 80 14.78 8.54 -17.43
N ASN A 81 15.44 7.67 -18.17
CA ASN A 81 14.81 6.50 -18.80
C ASN A 81 15.45 5.25 -18.19
N LEU A 82 14.78 4.72 -17.18
CA LEU A 82 15.24 3.55 -16.44
C LEU A 82 14.15 2.51 -16.42
N ARG A 83 14.56 1.28 -16.72
CA ARG A 83 13.81 0.09 -16.35
C ARG A 83 14.52 -0.57 -15.18
N GLN A 84 13.85 -0.65 -14.05
CA GLN A 84 14.32 -1.30 -12.83
C GLN A 84 13.38 -2.45 -12.50
N THR A 85 13.95 -3.62 -12.27
CA THR A 85 13.24 -4.79 -11.76
C THR A 85 13.78 -5.07 -10.37
N PHE A 86 12.93 -4.96 -9.37
CA PHE A 86 13.25 -5.36 -8.01
C PHE A 86 12.64 -6.72 -7.70
N LYS A 87 13.37 -7.57 -6.98
CA LYS A 87 12.94 -8.91 -6.58
C LYS A 87 13.24 -9.14 -5.11
N GLU A 88 12.38 -9.94 -4.45
CA GLU A 88 12.53 -10.32 -3.04
C GLU A 88 12.85 -9.10 -2.16
N VAL A 89 12.04 -8.04 -2.30
CA VAL A 89 12.24 -6.76 -1.63
C VAL A 89 11.56 -6.78 -0.27
N ASP A 90 12.28 -6.34 0.75
CA ASP A 90 11.73 -6.06 2.06
C ASP A 90 11.67 -4.55 2.29
N VAL A 91 10.46 -4.06 2.57
CA VAL A 91 10.22 -2.66 2.97
C VAL A 91 10.08 -2.60 4.47
N HIS A 92 11.06 -2.00 5.13
CA HIS A 92 11.11 -1.82 6.57
C HIS A 92 10.61 -0.44 6.98
N ASP A 93 10.22 -0.36 8.26
CA ASP A 93 9.84 0.86 8.97
C ASP A 93 8.58 1.56 8.41
N LEU A 94 7.84 0.91 7.49
CA LEU A 94 6.64 1.45 6.85
C LEU A 94 5.52 1.76 7.85
N ILE A 95 5.39 0.95 8.92
CA ILE A 95 4.43 1.10 10.00
C ILE A 95 5.11 1.70 11.23
N SER A 96 6.22 1.13 11.71
CA SER A 96 6.84 1.60 12.96
C SER A 96 7.52 2.96 12.85
N GLY A 97 7.95 3.34 11.64
CA GLY A 97 8.57 4.63 11.35
C GLY A 97 7.60 5.65 10.78
N SER A 98 6.29 5.35 10.74
CA SER A 98 5.29 6.20 10.10
C SER A 98 4.07 6.43 10.98
N ARG A 99 3.45 7.59 10.78
CA ARG A 99 2.19 7.97 11.44
C ARG A 99 1.27 8.67 10.46
N VAL A 100 0.01 8.25 10.43
CA VAL A 100 -1.04 9.00 9.72
C VAL A 100 -1.38 10.24 10.53
N VAL A 101 -1.43 11.40 9.88
CA VAL A 101 -1.61 12.71 10.53
C VAL A 101 -2.89 13.42 10.13
N ARG A 102 -3.49 13.03 9.00
CA ARG A 102 -4.72 13.65 8.51
C ARG A 102 -5.56 12.66 7.71
N TYR A 103 -6.88 12.81 7.82
CA TYR A 103 -7.87 12.21 6.93
C TYR A 103 -8.77 13.31 6.35
N ARG A 104 -9.27 13.06 5.15
CA ARG A 104 -10.31 13.80 4.44
C ARG A 104 -11.17 12.77 3.71
N THR A 105 -12.41 12.59 4.14
CA THR A 105 -13.25 11.49 3.67
C THR A 105 -14.51 12.00 2.96
N ASP A 106 -14.77 11.52 1.74
CA ASP A 106 -16.04 11.69 1.01
C ASP A 106 -16.60 10.30 0.68
N LEU A 107 -17.38 9.75 1.62
CA LEU A 107 -17.97 8.41 1.49
C LEU A 107 -18.98 8.32 0.34
N ASN A 108 -19.62 9.43 -0.05
CA ASN A 108 -20.56 9.46 -1.17
C ASN A 108 -19.81 9.23 -2.50
N LYS A 109 -18.62 9.82 -2.62
CA LYS A 109 -17.73 9.62 -3.77
C LYS A 109 -16.79 8.43 -3.63
N HIS A 110 -16.87 7.68 -2.53
CA HIS A 110 -15.95 6.58 -2.23
C HIS A 110 -14.48 7.01 -2.28
N LEU A 111 -14.20 8.24 -1.83
CA LEU A 111 -12.88 8.86 -1.87
C LEU A 111 -12.38 9.09 -0.45
N ILE A 112 -11.18 8.59 -0.17
CA ILE A 112 -10.47 8.86 1.08
C ILE A 112 -9.10 9.42 0.71
N ILE A 113 -8.78 10.59 1.24
CA ILE A 113 -7.45 11.18 1.15
C ILE A 113 -6.86 11.21 2.55
N CYS A 114 -5.68 10.65 2.74
CA CYS A 114 -4.98 10.74 4.01
C CYS A 114 -3.51 11.09 3.82
N ASP A 115 -2.95 11.74 4.83
CA ASP A 115 -1.56 12.17 4.83
C ASP A 115 -0.82 11.43 5.94
N SER A 116 0.35 10.89 5.64
CA SER A 116 1.25 10.31 6.65
C SER A 116 2.60 11.00 6.65
N LYS A 117 3.27 10.95 7.80
CA LYS A 117 4.67 11.32 7.95
C LYS A 117 5.47 10.07 8.31
N SER A 118 6.64 9.92 7.71
CA SER A 118 7.57 8.84 8.00
C SER A 118 8.94 9.41 8.27
N ASP A 119 9.54 9.04 9.39
CA ASP A 119 10.90 9.46 9.72
C ASP A 119 11.90 8.73 8.82
N ARG A 120 11.63 7.45 8.53
CA ARG A 120 12.47 6.61 7.68
C ARG A 120 11.68 5.46 7.06
N ILE A 121 11.90 5.22 5.77
CA ILE A 121 11.47 3.99 5.06
C ILE A 121 12.71 3.39 4.40
N ARG A 122 12.93 2.08 4.58
CA ARG A 122 14.07 1.38 3.96
C ARG A 122 13.58 0.26 3.06
N VAL A 123 14.10 0.22 1.85
CA VAL A 123 13.78 -0.77 0.82
C VAL A 123 15.08 -1.51 0.51
N LEU A 124 15.12 -2.78 0.88
CA LEU A 124 16.28 -3.66 0.69
C LEU A 124 15.86 -4.82 -0.21
N GLY A 125 16.69 -5.23 -1.15
CA GLY A 125 16.36 -6.37 -1.99
C GLY A 125 17.33 -6.57 -3.15
N ASP A 126 16.93 -7.45 -4.06
CA ASP A 126 17.62 -7.65 -5.32
C ASP A 126 17.12 -6.66 -6.36
N TYR A 127 18.03 -6.17 -7.19
CA TYR A 127 17.71 -5.32 -8.31
C TYR A 127 18.39 -5.79 -9.59
N GLU A 128 17.76 -5.47 -10.71
CA GLU A 128 18.34 -5.46 -12.04
C GLU A 128 17.86 -4.20 -12.74
N MET A 129 18.78 -3.44 -13.35
CA MET A 129 18.39 -2.23 -14.07
C MET A 129 19.18 -2.03 -15.35
N SER A 130 18.54 -1.33 -16.27
CA SER A 130 19.16 -0.87 -17.51
C SER A 130 18.51 0.43 -17.96
N GLY A 131 19.31 1.33 -18.54
CA GLY A 131 18.82 2.55 -19.16
C GLY A 131 19.84 3.66 -19.04
N ARG A 132 19.37 4.87 -18.75
CA ARG A 132 20.21 6.05 -18.54
C ARG A 132 19.61 7.03 -17.54
N ILE A 133 20.49 7.71 -16.82
CA ILE A 133 20.17 8.87 -16.00
C ILE A 133 20.78 10.08 -16.72
N LEU A 134 19.93 10.98 -17.21
CA LEU A 134 20.33 12.07 -18.11
C LEU A 134 21.02 11.50 -19.37
N LEU A 135 22.31 11.78 -19.53
CA LEU A 135 23.15 11.29 -20.62
C LEU A 135 23.98 10.07 -20.21
N LEU A 136 23.99 9.70 -18.94
CA LEU A 136 24.85 8.65 -18.42
C LEU A 136 24.15 7.29 -18.53
N PRO A 137 24.69 6.32 -19.28
CA PRO A 137 24.14 4.98 -19.29
C PRO A 137 24.32 4.34 -17.91
N ILE A 138 23.38 3.48 -17.53
CA ILE A 138 23.46 2.69 -16.30
C ILE A 138 22.93 1.29 -16.56
N VAL A 139 23.68 0.30 -16.10
CA VAL A 139 23.31 -1.11 -16.14
C VAL A 139 23.91 -1.79 -14.92
N GLY A 140 23.16 -2.71 -14.33
CA GLY A 140 23.67 -3.46 -13.20
C GLY A 140 22.65 -4.42 -12.63
N LYS A 141 23.14 -5.35 -11.83
CA LYS A 141 22.35 -6.29 -11.05
C LYS A 141 23.09 -6.63 -9.77
N GLY A 142 22.36 -6.74 -8.67
CA GLY A 142 22.94 -6.98 -7.35
C GLY A 142 21.97 -6.64 -6.24
N LYS A 143 22.51 -6.27 -5.07
CA LYS A 143 21.71 -5.77 -3.95
C LYS A 143 21.51 -4.27 -4.04
N THR A 144 20.37 -3.81 -3.52
CA THR A 144 20.07 -2.39 -3.38
C THR A 144 19.68 -2.04 -1.95
N ASN A 145 19.97 -0.80 -1.58
CA ASN A 145 19.44 -0.16 -0.38
C ASN A 145 18.93 1.22 -0.77
N ILE A 146 17.62 1.42 -0.67
CA ILE A 146 16.98 2.71 -0.88
C ILE A 146 16.35 3.15 0.44
N THR A 147 16.75 4.32 0.92
CA THR A 147 16.25 4.88 2.18
C THR A 147 15.64 6.25 1.93
N LEU A 148 14.35 6.41 2.22
CA LEU A 148 13.67 7.71 2.24
C LEU A 148 13.68 8.24 3.69
N VAL A 149 13.98 9.52 3.86
CA VAL A 149 14.11 10.18 5.17
C VAL A 149 13.16 11.38 5.24
N ASP A 150 12.53 11.56 6.40
CA ASP A 150 11.56 12.65 6.69
C ASP A 150 10.56 12.84 5.54
N THR A 151 9.80 11.79 5.27
CA THR A 151 8.91 11.72 4.11
C THR A 151 7.49 12.05 4.47
N HIS A 152 6.94 13.07 3.82
CA HIS A 152 5.51 13.28 3.77
C HIS A 152 4.91 12.46 2.62
N ILE A 153 3.79 11.78 2.86
CA ILE A 153 3.15 10.92 1.87
C ILE A 153 1.66 11.26 1.84
N GLU A 154 1.17 11.67 0.67
CA GLU A 154 -0.28 11.74 0.43
C GLU A 154 -0.74 10.41 -0.16
N HIS A 155 -1.84 9.89 0.37
CA HIS A 155 -2.50 8.69 -0.10
C HIS A 155 -3.89 9.06 -0.60
N GLN A 156 -4.28 8.58 -1.77
CA GLN A 156 -5.64 8.71 -2.28
C GLN A 156 -6.20 7.31 -2.57
N LEU A 157 -7.21 6.92 -1.81
CA LEU A 157 -7.93 5.66 -1.98
C LEU A 157 -9.22 5.98 -2.74
N ILE A 158 -9.34 5.44 -3.95
CA ILE A 158 -10.46 5.68 -4.85
C ILE A 158 -11.23 4.38 -5.02
N GLY A 159 -12.40 4.35 -4.38
CA GLY A 159 -13.27 3.19 -4.33
C GLY A 159 -14.44 3.25 -5.32
N GLU A 160 -15.17 2.15 -5.32
CA GLU A 160 -16.48 1.99 -5.95
C GLU A 160 -17.38 1.11 -5.07
N PRO A 161 -18.71 1.25 -5.16
CA PRO A 161 -19.64 0.35 -4.49
C PRO A 161 -19.38 -1.10 -4.89
N TYR A 162 -19.35 -2.00 -3.92
CA TYR A 162 -19.26 -3.43 -4.15
C TYR A 162 -20.32 -4.13 -3.31
N GLU A 163 -21.24 -4.85 -3.94
CA GLU A 163 -22.30 -5.56 -3.22
C GLU A 163 -22.13 -7.06 -3.35
N LYS A 164 -22.28 -7.77 -2.22
CA LYS A 164 -22.23 -9.23 -2.17
C LYS A 164 -23.31 -9.71 -1.20
N ASN A 165 -24.24 -10.52 -1.70
CA ASN A 165 -25.37 -11.07 -0.93
C ASN A 165 -26.22 -9.98 -0.24
N GLY A 166 -26.47 -8.85 -0.92
CA GLY A 166 -27.25 -7.73 -0.36
C GLY A 166 -26.48 -6.85 0.65
N VAL A 167 -25.21 -7.17 0.95
CA VAL A 167 -24.37 -6.41 1.87
C VAL A 167 -23.45 -5.47 1.09
N LYS A 168 -23.39 -4.21 1.52
CA LYS A 168 -22.61 -3.15 0.87
C LYS A 168 -21.20 -3.05 1.43
N TYR A 169 -20.24 -3.14 0.53
CA TYR A 169 -18.80 -3.01 0.74
C TYR A 169 -18.27 -1.88 -0.14
N MET A 170 -16.96 -1.63 -0.03
CA MET A 170 -16.23 -0.82 -0.99
C MET A 170 -15.14 -1.66 -1.63
N LYS A 171 -14.91 -1.49 -2.92
CA LYS A 171 -13.73 -2.04 -3.58
C LYS A 171 -12.87 -0.88 -4.03
N LEU A 172 -11.60 -0.86 -3.65
CA LEU A 172 -10.66 0.11 -4.18
C LEU A 172 -10.32 -0.24 -5.63
N ARG A 173 -10.67 0.67 -6.53
CA ARG A 173 -10.25 0.63 -7.94
C ARG A 173 -8.80 1.08 -8.06
N GLU A 174 -8.44 2.13 -7.34
CA GLU A 174 -7.13 2.76 -7.41
C GLU A 174 -6.66 3.20 -6.02
N TYR A 175 -5.36 3.09 -5.79
CA TYR A 175 -4.67 3.68 -4.66
C TYR A 175 -3.49 4.47 -5.22
N LYS A 176 -3.49 5.79 -5.03
CA LYS A 176 -2.39 6.67 -5.42
C LYS A 176 -1.55 7.03 -4.22
N VAL A 177 -0.24 7.08 -4.42
CA VAL A 177 0.74 7.46 -3.40
C VAL A 177 1.60 8.58 -3.97
N ASP A 178 1.77 9.66 -3.22
CA ASP A 178 2.64 10.79 -3.60
C ASP A 178 3.71 11.00 -2.52
N PHE A 179 4.95 10.60 -2.81
CA PHE A 179 6.08 10.70 -1.89
C PHE A 179 6.77 12.06 -1.97
N LYS A 180 6.95 12.72 -0.82
CA LYS A 180 7.71 13.97 -0.68
C LYS A 180 8.78 13.79 0.40
N PRO A 181 9.87 13.06 0.10
CA PRO A 181 10.99 12.88 1.02
C PRO A 181 11.83 14.14 1.12
N LYS A 182 12.39 14.40 2.30
CA LYS A 182 13.42 15.45 2.48
C LYS A 182 14.78 15.00 1.92
N ARG A 183 15.02 13.68 1.93
CA ARG A 183 16.21 13.06 1.34
C ARG A 183 15.90 11.62 0.94
N VAL A 184 16.51 11.18 -0.15
CA VAL A 184 16.53 9.76 -0.55
C VAL A 184 17.96 9.33 -0.78
N TYR A 185 18.40 8.28 -0.09
CA TYR A 185 19.65 7.59 -0.37
C TYR A 185 19.35 6.39 -1.24
N MET A 186 20.03 6.26 -2.38
CA MET A 186 19.88 5.12 -3.29
C MET A 186 21.26 4.53 -3.53
N HIS A 187 21.43 3.27 -3.16
CA HIS A 187 22.66 2.53 -3.39
C HIS A 187 22.39 1.26 -4.19
N PHE A 188 23.25 1.00 -5.17
CA PHE A 188 23.17 -0.14 -6.07
C PHE A 188 24.55 -0.79 -6.19
N GLU A 189 24.65 -2.05 -5.78
CA GLU A 189 25.88 -2.82 -5.88
C GLU A 189 26.12 -3.33 -7.31
N ASN A 190 27.38 -3.49 -7.71
CA ASN A 190 27.76 -4.14 -8.97
C ASN A 190 27.17 -3.47 -10.23
N LEU A 191 27.16 -2.13 -10.27
CA LEU A 191 26.90 -1.40 -11.51
C LEU A 191 28.08 -1.59 -12.48
N PHE A 192 27.78 -1.74 -13.78
CA PHE A 192 28.75 -1.91 -14.87
C PHE A 192 29.69 -3.12 -14.75
N ASN A 193 29.53 -3.95 -13.72
CA ASN A 193 30.54 -4.93 -13.28
C ASN A 193 31.94 -4.31 -13.07
N ASP A 194 32.01 -3.02 -12.73
CA ASP A 194 33.25 -2.29 -12.51
C ASP A 194 33.12 -1.44 -11.23
N LYS A 195 34.05 -1.64 -10.30
CA LYS A 195 33.99 -0.99 -8.98
C LYS A 195 34.09 0.53 -9.07
N VAL A 196 34.99 1.05 -9.92
CA VAL A 196 35.24 2.50 -10.03
C VAL A 196 34.03 3.19 -10.67
N LEU A 197 33.49 2.62 -11.74
CA LEU A 197 32.28 3.14 -12.39
C LEU A 197 31.07 3.03 -11.46
N SER A 198 30.94 1.94 -10.71
CA SER A 198 29.87 1.75 -9.73
C SER A 198 29.92 2.79 -8.61
N GLU A 199 31.10 3.05 -8.04
CA GLU A 199 31.27 4.07 -7.01
C GLU A 199 31.00 5.48 -7.56
N GLY A 200 31.48 5.79 -8.77
CA GLY A 200 31.21 7.06 -9.45
C GLY A 200 29.72 7.30 -9.70
N MET A 201 29.01 6.28 -10.19
CA MET A 201 27.57 6.38 -10.45
C MET A 201 26.75 6.49 -9.16
N ASN A 202 27.08 5.72 -8.12
CA ASN A 202 26.40 5.85 -6.83
C ASN A 202 26.61 7.24 -6.21
N ARG A 203 27.81 7.82 -6.33
CA ARG A 203 28.09 9.20 -5.90
C ARG A 203 27.25 10.20 -6.68
N PHE A 204 27.21 10.06 -8.01
CA PHE A 204 26.38 10.92 -8.87
C PHE A 204 24.90 10.84 -8.48
N ILE A 205 24.36 9.64 -8.25
CA ILE A 205 22.98 9.43 -7.81
C ILE A 205 22.74 10.09 -6.45
N ASP A 206 23.69 10.00 -5.52
CA ASP A 206 23.55 10.59 -4.19
C ASP A 206 23.60 12.12 -4.19
N GLU A 207 24.50 12.71 -4.99
CA GLU A 207 24.62 14.16 -5.17
C GLU A 207 23.39 14.75 -5.90
N ASN A 208 22.82 14.00 -6.85
CA ASN A 208 21.70 14.42 -7.69
C ASN A 208 20.38 13.74 -7.31
N TRP A 209 20.25 13.27 -6.06
CA TRP A 209 19.17 12.40 -5.62
C TRP A 209 17.78 12.96 -5.90
N GLU A 210 17.59 14.28 -5.79
CA GLU A 210 16.29 14.92 -5.96
C GLU A 210 15.80 14.80 -7.41
N ALA A 211 16.68 15.11 -8.37
CA ALA A 211 16.38 14.96 -9.79
C ALA A 211 16.17 13.50 -10.16
N VAL A 212 17.04 12.60 -9.66
CA VAL A 212 16.92 11.15 -9.90
C VAL A 212 15.62 10.60 -9.35
N PHE A 213 15.30 10.89 -8.09
CA PHE A 213 14.07 10.41 -7.45
C PHE A 213 12.84 10.99 -8.13
N SER A 214 12.83 12.28 -8.46
CA SER A 214 11.72 12.94 -9.16
C SER A 214 11.39 12.25 -10.48
N GLY A 215 12.41 11.90 -11.27
CA GLY A 215 12.22 11.17 -12.53
C GLY A 215 11.69 9.74 -12.38
N LEU A 216 11.95 9.09 -11.24
CA LEU A 216 11.50 7.72 -10.94
C LEU A 216 10.18 7.67 -10.15
N LYS A 217 9.80 8.80 -9.54
CA LYS A 217 8.73 8.89 -8.55
C LYS A 217 7.41 8.32 -9.03
N GLU A 218 7.00 8.64 -10.26
CA GLU A 218 5.73 8.14 -10.82
C GLU A 218 5.69 6.60 -10.90
N GLY A 219 6.80 5.98 -11.30
CA GLY A 219 6.91 4.53 -11.35
C GLY A 219 6.79 3.91 -9.96
N TYR A 220 7.49 4.47 -8.97
CA TYR A 220 7.36 4.02 -7.56
C TYR A 220 5.94 4.22 -7.03
N SER A 221 5.31 5.36 -7.32
CA SER A 221 3.92 5.66 -6.96
C SER A 221 2.95 4.62 -7.51
N LYS A 222 3.12 4.21 -8.78
CA LYS A 222 2.30 3.15 -9.39
C LYS A 222 2.55 1.78 -8.75
N GLY A 223 3.82 1.42 -8.56
CA GLY A 223 4.22 0.14 -7.96
C GLY A 223 3.63 -0.05 -6.56
N PHE A 224 3.90 0.91 -5.67
CA PHE A 224 3.37 0.89 -4.31
C PHE A 224 1.85 1.11 -4.25
N GLY A 225 1.29 1.91 -5.14
CA GLY A 225 -0.16 2.08 -5.28
C GLY A 225 -0.87 0.75 -5.52
N SER A 226 -0.37 -0.09 -6.44
CA SER A 226 -0.96 -1.41 -6.66
C SER A 226 -0.88 -2.30 -5.42
N ILE A 227 0.26 -2.30 -4.73
CA ILE A 227 0.47 -3.12 -3.52
C ILE A 227 -0.50 -2.67 -2.41
N PHE A 228 -0.58 -1.37 -2.12
CA PHE A 228 -1.45 -0.85 -1.07
C PHE A 228 -2.94 -0.96 -1.40
N ARG A 229 -3.32 -0.87 -2.68
CA ARG A 229 -4.68 -1.19 -3.12
C ARG A 229 -5.04 -2.63 -2.75
N ASP A 230 -4.18 -3.59 -3.09
CA ASP A 230 -4.46 -5.01 -2.89
C ASP A 230 -4.50 -5.36 -1.39
N LEU A 231 -3.60 -4.77 -0.59
CA LEU A 231 -3.64 -4.89 0.87
C LEU A 231 -4.93 -4.28 1.46
N SER A 232 -5.29 -3.07 1.06
CA SER A 232 -6.50 -2.39 1.55
C SER A 232 -7.77 -3.16 1.17
N ASN A 233 -7.82 -3.74 -0.03
CA ASN A 233 -8.94 -4.57 -0.48
C ASN A 233 -9.13 -5.86 0.33
N ARG A 234 -8.12 -6.33 1.07
CA ARG A 234 -8.28 -7.44 2.03
C ARG A 234 -9.22 -7.10 3.19
N ILE A 235 -9.44 -5.81 3.46
CA ILE A 235 -10.41 -5.31 4.44
C ILE A 235 -11.67 -4.82 3.72
N PHE A 236 -11.55 -3.84 2.81
CA PHE A 236 -12.71 -3.13 2.26
C PHE A 236 -13.70 -4.03 1.50
N THR A 237 -13.24 -5.15 0.92
CA THR A 237 -14.11 -6.11 0.21
C THR A 237 -14.70 -7.20 1.10
N LYS A 238 -14.29 -7.27 2.38
CA LYS A 238 -14.72 -8.29 3.35
C LYS A 238 -15.50 -7.74 4.53
N VAL A 239 -15.26 -6.47 4.87
CA VAL A 239 -15.91 -5.78 5.98
C VAL A 239 -16.92 -4.77 5.43
N PRO A 240 -18.21 -4.84 5.82
CA PRO A 240 -19.22 -3.91 5.34
C PRO A 240 -18.89 -2.46 5.64
N MET A 241 -19.28 -1.55 4.75
CA MET A 241 -19.00 -0.11 4.91
C MET A 241 -19.55 0.46 6.21
N ASP A 242 -20.72 0.00 6.65
CA ASP A 242 -21.36 0.45 7.89
C ASP A 242 -20.69 -0.10 9.16
N GLN A 243 -19.74 -1.02 9.03
CA GLN A 243 -18.89 -1.48 10.12
C GLN A 243 -17.52 -0.80 10.13
N ILE A 244 -16.95 -0.52 8.95
CA ILE A 244 -15.71 0.27 8.83
C ILE A 244 -15.95 1.71 9.26
N PHE A 245 -17.01 2.32 8.72
CA PHE A 245 -17.44 3.68 9.02
C PHE A 245 -18.78 3.58 9.72
N LEU A 246 -18.78 3.46 11.04
CA LEU A 246 -20.03 3.23 11.77
C LEU A 246 -21.07 4.28 11.43
N ARG A 247 -22.29 3.83 11.21
CA ARG A 247 -23.46 4.69 11.19
C ARG A 247 -24.24 4.38 12.45
N ASN A 248 -23.95 5.08 13.54
CA ASN A 248 -24.88 5.06 14.66
C ASN A 248 -26.07 5.92 14.22
N SER A 249 -27.18 5.28 13.86
CA SER A 249 -28.47 5.95 13.94
C SER A 249 -28.61 6.38 15.39
N ILE A 250 -28.77 7.69 15.62
CA ILE A 250 -29.40 8.17 16.85
C ILE A 250 -30.63 7.27 17.03
N GLU A 251 -30.68 6.55 18.15
CA GLU A 251 -31.84 5.77 18.54
C GLU A 251 -33.09 6.64 18.34
N GLY A 252 -33.85 6.31 17.31
CA GLY A 252 -35.17 6.87 17.08
C GLY A 252 -36.15 5.73 17.17
N SER A 253 -36.61 5.41 18.39
CA SER A 253 -37.88 4.71 18.58
C SER A 253 -38.41 4.91 20.00
N LYS A 254 -39.29 5.92 20.11
CA LYS A 254 -40.42 6.07 21.04
C LYS A 254 -40.12 6.34 22.51
#